data_AF-A0A6L9PUB6-F1
#
_entry.id   AF-A0A6L9PUB6-F1
#
_cell.length_a   1.000
_cell.length_b   1.000
_cell.length_c   1.000
_cell.angle_alpha   90.00
_cell.angle_beta   90.00
_cell.angle_gamma   90.00
#
_symmetry.space_group_name_H-M   'P 1'
#
loop_
_entity.id
_entity.type
_entity.pdbx_description
1 polymer ?
#
loop_
_entity_poly.entity_id
_entity_poly.type
_entity_poly.pdbx_seq_one_letter_code
_entity_poly.pdbx_strand_id
1 'polypeptide(L)'
;MDISRSKASASLDLHGLRRQADTWMMGALALGCLVAVALGFVQGLAGLALACAGMLLAAGLLLYTAARGTLLARCAFPVLLMGAVALQIQLGMGRIEYHFGVFVTLAFLLLYRDWKPLAIGAGAIALHHIAFDRLQALGFRSTAPPSRTSPSCSCTRATS
;
A
#
# COMPACT_ATOMS: atom_id res chain seq x y z
N MET A 1 -7.99 21.00 43.31
CA MET A 1 -9.06 20.22 42.66
C MET A 1 -8.81 20.06 41.14
N ASP A 2 -7.55 20.12 40.65
CA ASP A 2 -7.29 20.36 39.20
C ASP A 2 -6.64 19.22 38.41
N ILE A 3 -6.04 18.20 39.04
CA ILE A 3 -5.35 17.13 38.30
C ILE A 3 -6.33 16.25 37.50
N SER A 4 -7.54 16.02 38.02
CA SER A 4 -8.56 15.24 37.33
C SER A 4 -9.09 15.95 36.07
N ARG A 5 -9.20 17.29 36.09
CA ARG A 5 -9.62 18.08 34.92
C ARG A 5 -8.55 18.09 33.83
N SER A 6 -7.27 18.22 34.18
CA SER A 6 -6.16 18.20 33.22
C SER A 6 -6.01 16.85 32.51
N LYS A 7 -6.12 15.73 33.25
CA LYS A 7 -6.09 14.38 32.64
C LYS A 7 -7.29 14.15 31.73
N ALA A 8 -8.48 14.61 32.13
CA ALA A 8 -9.69 14.49 31.32
C ALA A 8 -9.57 15.27 30.00
N SER A 9 -9.13 16.54 30.02
CA SER A 9 -8.95 17.34 28.81
C SER A 9 -7.90 16.76 27.86
N ALA A 10 -6.76 16.31 28.39
CA ALA A 10 -5.71 15.67 27.59
C ALA A 10 -6.20 14.37 26.93
N SER A 11 -6.99 13.55 27.64
CA SER A 11 -7.54 12.31 27.08
C SER A 11 -8.58 12.56 25.98
N LEU A 12 -9.40 13.60 26.13
CA LEU A 12 -10.38 14.04 25.12
C LEU A 12 -9.68 14.57 23.86
N ASP A 13 -8.60 15.33 24.03
CA ASP A 13 -7.83 15.90 22.93
C ASP A 13 -7.11 14.79 22.11
N LEU A 14 -6.48 13.81 22.79
CA LEU A 14 -5.86 12.66 22.11
C LEU A 14 -6.86 11.84 21.29
N HIS A 15 -8.10 11.68 21.78
CA HIS A 15 -9.14 10.99 21.04
C HIS A 15 -9.56 11.78 19.78
N GLY A 16 -9.66 13.11 19.89
CA GLY A 16 -9.91 14.00 18.74
C GLY A 16 -8.80 13.92 17.69
N LEU A 17 -7.54 14.01 18.11
CA LEU A 17 -6.37 13.89 17.24
C LEU A 17 -6.33 12.56 16.49
N ARG A 18 -6.64 11.45 17.16
CA ARG A 18 -6.68 10.12 16.52
C ARG A 18 -7.76 10.02 15.45
N ARG A 19 -8.95 10.56 15.70
CA ARG A 19 -10.02 10.60 14.70
C ARG A 19 -9.66 11.46 13.50
N GLN A 20 -8.97 12.57 13.71
CA GLN A 20 -8.48 13.41 12.62
C GLN A 20 -7.39 12.71 11.81
N ALA A 21 -6.47 12.00 12.47
CA ALA A 21 -5.48 11.17 11.80
C ALA A 21 -6.13 10.10 10.90
N ASP A 22 -7.19 9.42 11.37
CA ASP A 22 -7.94 8.46 10.55
C ASP A 22 -8.53 9.09 9.27
N THR A 23 -9.01 10.34 9.35
CA THR A 23 -9.50 11.09 8.19
C THR A 23 -8.39 11.33 7.17
N TRP A 24 -7.20 11.72 7.64
CA TRP A 24 -6.03 11.87 6.78
C TRP A 24 -5.59 10.55 6.16
N MET A 25 -5.62 9.45 6.93
CA MET A 25 -5.30 8.12 6.40
C MET A 25 -6.30 7.68 5.32
N MET A 26 -7.60 7.90 5.54
CA MET A 26 -8.62 7.60 4.54
C MET A 26 -8.44 8.44 3.27
N GLY A 27 -8.13 9.73 3.42
CA GLY A 27 -7.81 10.61 2.28
C GLY A 27 -6.58 10.15 1.51
N ALA A 28 -5.51 9.79 2.21
CA ALA A 28 -4.28 9.26 1.61
C ALA A 28 -4.53 7.93 0.89
N LEU A 29 -5.34 7.03 1.48
CA LEU A 29 -5.73 5.76 0.85
C LEU A 29 -6.53 6.01 -0.42
N ALA A 30 -7.50 6.92 -0.38
CA ALA A 30 -8.31 7.26 -1.54
C ALA A 30 -7.47 7.84 -2.68
N LEU A 31 -6.55 8.75 -2.36
CA LEU A 31 -5.61 9.29 -3.33
C LEU A 31 -4.71 8.20 -3.91
N GLY A 32 -4.16 7.31 -3.05
CA GLY A 32 -3.33 6.19 -3.49
C GLY A 32 -4.08 5.23 -4.42
N CYS A 33 -5.34 4.92 -4.12
CA CYS A 33 -6.20 4.11 -4.98
C CYS A 33 -6.51 4.80 -6.31
N LEU A 34 -6.76 6.11 -6.30
CA LEU A 34 -6.98 6.88 -7.53
C LEU A 34 -5.75 6.84 -8.45
N VAL A 35 -4.56 7.03 -7.88
CA VAL A 35 -3.30 6.90 -8.63
C VAL A 35 -3.15 5.48 -9.18
N ALA A 36 -3.42 4.45 -8.38
CA ALA A 36 -3.35 3.07 -8.84
C ALA A 36 -4.32 2.80 -10.01
N VAL A 37 -5.55 3.30 -9.95
CA VAL A 37 -6.52 3.18 -11.04
C VAL A 37 -6.00 3.88 -12.30
N ALA A 38 -5.49 5.10 -12.19
CA ALA A 38 -4.92 5.83 -13.33
C ALA A 38 -3.77 5.05 -13.97
N LEU A 39 -2.85 4.49 -13.17
CA LEU A 39 -1.77 3.62 -13.67
C LEU A 39 -2.31 2.37 -14.36
N GLY A 40 -3.35 1.75 -13.80
CA GLY A 40 -4.00 0.60 -14.41
C GLY A 40 -4.54 0.89 -15.81
N PHE A 41 -5.13 2.07 -16.01
CA PHE A 41 -5.59 2.49 -17.34
C PHE A 41 -4.42 2.72 -18.31
N VAL A 42 -3.37 3.41 -17.86
CA VAL A 42 -2.16 3.66 -18.67
C VAL A 42 -1.50 2.36 -19.11
N GLN A 43 -1.50 1.35 -18.23
CA GLN A 43 -0.77 0.10 -18.42
C GLN A 43 -1.64 -1.02 -19.04
N GLY A 44 -2.91 -0.74 -19.36
CA GLY A 44 -3.84 -1.73 -19.91
C GLY A 44 -4.34 -2.78 -18.90
N LEU A 45 -4.15 -2.55 -17.60
CA LEU A 45 -4.50 -3.44 -16.49
C LEU A 45 -5.69 -2.88 -15.67
N ALA A 46 -6.60 -2.15 -16.32
CA ALA A 46 -7.69 -1.44 -15.66
C ALA A 46 -8.58 -2.35 -14.79
N GLY A 47 -8.86 -3.58 -15.24
CA GLY A 47 -9.66 -4.54 -14.47
C GLY A 47 -9.03 -4.90 -13.12
N LEU A 48 -7.73 -5.21 -13.11
CA LEU A 48 -6.98 -5.51 -11.89
C LEU A 48 -6.92 -4.26 -10.98
N ALA A 49 -6.64 -3.11 -11.57
CA ALA A 49 -6.54 -1.86 -10.82
C ALA A 49 -7.87 -1.49 -10.15
N LEU A 50 -8.99 -1.53 -10.87
CA LEU A 50 -10.32 -1.24 -10.32
C LEU A 50 -10.72 -2.25 -9.24
N ALA A 51 -10.49 -3.54 -9.46
CA ALA A 51 -10.83 -4.58 -8.50
C ALA A 51 -10.04 -4.42 -7.18
N CYS A 52 -8.71 -4.31 -7.26
CA CYS A 52 -7.86 -4.20 -6.08
C CYS A 52 -8.04 -2.85 -5.38
N ALA A 53 -8.07 -1.73 -6.11
CA ALA A 53 -8.27 -0.41 -5.54
C ALA A 53 -9.67 -0.26 -4.92
N GLY A 54 -10.70 -0.82 -5.57
CA GLY A 54 -12.06 -0.87 -5.06
C GLY A 54 -12.17 -1.67 -3.76
N MET A 55 -11.53 -2.84 -3.69
CA MET A 55 -11.47 -3.64 -2.46
C MET A 55 -10.78 -2.89 -1.32
N LEU A 56 -9.63 -2.24 -1.59
CA LEU A 56 -8.92 -1.44 -0.60
C LEU A 56 -9.75 -0.24 -0.11
N LEU A 57 -10.42 0.47 -1.03
CA LEU A 57 -11.31 1.59 -0.71
C LEU A 57 -12.51 1.14 0.10
N ALA A 58 -13.15 0.03 -0.26
CA ALA A 58 -14.29 -0.51 0.48
C ALA A 58 -13.89 -0.92 1.90
N ALA A 59 -12.75 -1.61 2.06
CA ALA A 59 -12.21 -1.96 3.36
C ALA A 59 -11.86 -0.72 4.20
N GLY A 60 -11.23 0.28 3.58
CA GLY A 60 -10.91 1.55 4.23
C GLY A 60 -12.15 2.34 4.66
N LEU A 61 -13.18 2.39 3.83
CA LEU A 61 -14.44 3.07 4.15
C LEU A 61 -15.21 2.37 5.26
N LEU A 62 -15.25 1.02 5.23
CA LEU A 62 -15.84 0.22 6.30
C LEU A 62 -15.10 0.48 7.62
N LEU A 63 -13.77 0.44 7.60
CA LEU A 63 -12.94 0.71 8.77
C LEU A 63 -13.15 2.15 9.29
N TYR A 64 -13.20 3.12 8.39
CA TYR A 64 -13.40 4.53 8.71
C TYR A 64 -14.77 4.82 9.31
N THR A 65 -15.83 4.15 8.84
CA THR A 65 -17.18 4.36 9.39
C THR A 65 -17.42 3.57 10.67
N ALA A 66 -16.92 2.33 10.76
CA ALA A 66 -17.19 1.45 11.90
C ALA A 66 -16.23 1.60 13.08
N ALA A 67 -14.95 1.95 12.86
CA ALA A 67 -13.90 1.83 13.87
C ALA A 67 -13.05 3.10 14.08
N ARG A 68 -13.53 4.27 13.65
CA ARG A 68 -12.79 5.54 13.77
C ARG A 68 -12.43 5.88 15.22
N GLY A 69 -11.17 6.24 15.45
CA GLY A 69 -10.58 6.59 16.75
C GLY A 69 -10.13 5.40 17.57
N THR A 70 -10.31 4.16 17.08
CA THR A 70 -9.97 2.94 17.81
C THR A 70 -8.54 2.45 17.50
N LEU A 71 -8.04 1.51 18.30
CA LEU A 71 -6.79 0.83 18.01
C LEU A 71 -6.87 0.00 16.72
N LEU A 72 -8.04 -0.53 16.37
CA LEU A 72 -8.22 -1.32 15.16
C LEU A 72 -7.93 -0.48 13.91
N ALA A 73 -8.52 0.72 13.81
CA ALA A 73 -8.26 1.64 12.71
C ALA A 73 -6.77 1.97 12.59
N ARG A 74 -6.13 2.28 13.71
CA ARG A 74 -4.70 2.60 13.79
C ARG A 74 -3.77 1.47 13.35
N CYS A 75 -4.19 0.22 13.50
CA CYS A 75 -3.43 -0.94 13.06
C CYS A 75 -3.75 -1.32 11.61
N ALA A 76 -4.99 -1.16 11.17
CA ALA A 76 -5.43 -1.60 9.84
C ALA A 76 -5.11 -0.58 8.72
N PHE A 77 -5.19 0.73 8.97
CA PHE A 77 -4.83 1.75 7.97
C PHE A 77 -3.39 1.63 7.43
N PRO A 78 -2.36 1.36 8.26
CA PRO A 78 -1.01 1.06 7.77
C PRO A 78 -0.99 -0.06 6.73
N VAL A 79 -1.73 -1.15 6.97
CA VAL A 79 -1.77 -2.30 6.05
C VAL A 79 -2.48 -1.93 4.75
N LEU A 80 -3.59 -1.20 4.82
CA LEU A 80 -4.32 -0.76 3.63
C LEU A 80 -3.50 0.21 2.76
N LEU A 81 -2.81 1.18 3.39
CA LEU A 81 -1.94 2.12 2.69
C LEU A 81 -0.75 1.42 2.04
N MET A 82 -0.09 0.50 2.74
CA MET A 82 0.97 -0.33 2.15
C MET A 82 0.44 -1.21 1.01
N GLY A 83 -0.78 -1.71 1.12
CA GLY A 83 -1.46 -2.43 0.04
C GLY A 83 -1.70 -1.56 -1.20
N ALA A 84 -2.08 -0.30 -1.02
CA ALA A 84 -2.22 0.65 -2.14
C ALA A 84 -0.88 0.94 -2.82
N VAL A 85 0.20 1.10 -2.05
CA VAL A 85 1.56 1.27 -2.59
C VAL A 85 2.02 0.02 -3.34
N ALA A 86 1.82 -1.17 -2.77
CA ALA A 86 2.12 -2.45 -3.42
C ALA A 86 1.37 -2.59 -4.76
N LEU A 87 0.10 -2.17 -4.82
CA LEU A 87 -0.67 -2.16 -6.06
C LEU A 87 -0.07 -1.21 -7.11
N GLN A 88 0.35 0.00 -6.71
CA GLN A 88 1.02 0.94 -7.60
C GLN A 88 2.34 0.38 -8.14
N ILE A 89 3.14 -0.29 -7.29
CA ILE A 89 4.38 -0.95 -7.71
C ILE A 89 4.09 -2.05 -8.74
N GLN A 90 3.08 -2.88 -8.48
CA GLN A 90 2.68 -3.95 -9.40
C GLN A 90 2.23 -3.40 -10.76
N LEU A 91 1.35 -2.39 -10.77
CA LEU A 91 0.87 -1.76 -12.01
C LEU A 91 1.98 -0.97 -12.72
N GLY A 92 2.89 -0.40 -11.93
CA GLY A 92 4.07 0.29 -12.38
C GLY A 92 5.17 -0.61 -12.93
N MET A 93 4.95 -1.93 -13.05
CA MET A 93 5.92 -2.92 -13.54
C MET A 93 7.21 -2.94 -12.71
N GLY A 94 7.11 -2.72 -11.40
CA GLY A 94 8.25 -2.80 -10.48
C GLY A 94 9.21 -1.62 -10.56
N ARG A 95 8.84 -0.51 -11.20
CA ARG A 95 9.72 0.67 -11.28
C ARG A 95 9.93 1.34 -9.91
N ILE A 96 11.11 1.95 -9.73
CA ILE A 96 11.55 2.50 -8.44
C ILE A 96 10.75 3.73 -8.00
N GLU A 97 10.17 4.48 -8.93
CA GLU A 97 9.44 5.72 -8.66
C GLU A 97 8.22 5.44 -7.75
N TYR A 98 7.57 4.29 -7.92
CA TYR A 98 6.42 3.90 -7.11
C TYR A 98 6.80 3.37 -5.72
N HIS A 99 8.05 2.94 -5.52
CA HIS A 99 8.55 2.56 -4.19
C HIS A 99 8.63 3.76 -3.25
N PHE A 100 8.72 4.98 -3.80
CA PHE A 100 8.67 6.19 -3.00
C PHE A 100 7.36 6.31 -2.19
N GLY A 101 6.28 5.70 -2.66
CA GLY A 101 5.00 5.65 -1.94
C GLY A 101 5.10 5.04 -0.53
N VAL A 102 6.09 4.17 -0.27
CA VAL A 102 6.35 3.62 1.07
C VAL A 102 6.76 4.74 2.03
N PHE A 103 7.67 5.63 1.62
CA PHE A 103 8.12 6.74 2.46
C PHE A 103 7.02 7.76 2.71
N VAL A 104 6.23 8.07 1.67
CA VAL A 104 5.05 8.95 1.80
C VAL A 104 4.07 8.35 2.81
N THR A 105 3.79 7.04 2.71
CA THR A 105 2.92 6.35 3.66
C THR A 105 3.46 6.40 5.09
N LEU A 106 4.75 6.12 5.30
CA LEU A 106 5.36 6.20 6.63
C LEU A 106 5.26 7.61 7.20
N ALA A 107 5.44 8.65 6.38
CA ALA A 107 5.25 10.04 6.80
C ALA A 107 3.80 10.32 7.25
N PHE A 108 2.81 9.78 6.54
CA PHE A 108 1.42 9.86 6.98
C PHE A 108 1.21 9.11 8.32
N LEU A 109 1.78 7.93 8.50
CA LEU A 109 1.61 7.15 9.73
C LEU A 109 2.15 7.85 10.99
N LEU A 110 3.12 8.77 10.83
CA LEU A 110 3.59 9.61 11.93
C LEU A 110 2.50 10.54 12.50
N LEU A 111 1.41 10.82 11.76
CA LEU A 111 0.27 11.60 12.28
C LEU A 111 -0.41 10.90 13.48
N TYR A 112 -0.33 9.57 13.58
CA TYR A 112 -0.83 8.86 14.75
C TYR A 112 0.01 9.12 16.01
N ARG A 113 1.21 9.69 15.87
CA ARG A 113 2.15 9.99 16.97
C ARG A 113 2.45 8.77 17.86
N ASP A 114 2.40 7.59 17.26
CA ASP A 114 2.55 6.32 17.94
C ASP A 114 3.48 5.43 17.09
N TRP A 115 4.36 4.66 17.74
CA TRP A 115 5.32 3.82 17.02
C TRP A 115 4.68 2.56 16.41
N LYS A 116 3.55 2.09 16.97
CA LYS A 116 2.91 0.84 16.56
C LYS A 116 2.43 0.85 15.10
N PRO A 117 1.70 1.88 14.63
CA PRO A 117 1.33 1.99 13.21
C PRO A 117 2.55 1.95 12.28
N LEU A 118 3.66 2.59 12.68
CA LEU A 118 4.90 2.59 11.92
C LEU A 118 5.50 1.18 11.81
N ALA A 119 5.59 0.46 12.94
CA ALA A 119 6.08 -0.92 12.97
C ALA A 119 5.17 -1.88 12.17
N ILE A 120 3.85 -1.70 12.23
CA ILE A 120 2.89 -2.51 11.45
C ILE A 120 3.04 -2.21 9.96
N GLY A 121 3.18 -0.95 9.56
CA GLY A 121 3.42 -0.57 8.16
C GLY A 121 4.73 -1.16 7.63
N ALA A 122 5.81 -1.07 8.40
CA ALA A 122 7.10 -1.68 8.06
C ALA A 122 7.00 -3.21 7.96
N GLY A 123 6.29 -3.86 8.89
CA GLY A 123 6.03 -5.30 8.83
C GLY A 123 5.20 -5.70 7.60
N ALA A 124 4.19 -4.91 7.24
CA ALA A 124 3.35 -5.16 6.07
C ALA A 124 4.15 -5.10 4.76
N ILE A 125 5.03 -4.12 4.59
CA ILE A 125 5.85 -4.03 3.37
C ILE A 125 6.91 -5.14 3.33
N ALA A 126 7.50 -5.51 4.47
CA ALA A 126 8.41 -6.66 4.54
C ALA A 126 7.70 -7.96 4.16
N LEU A 127 6.49 -8.18 4.67
CA LEU A 127 5.67 -9.33 4.30
C LEU A 127 5.30 -9.31 2.82
N HIS A 128 4.99 -8.13 2.26
CA HIS A 128 4.75 -7.99 0.83
C HIS A 128 5.96 -8.44 0.00
N HIS A 129 7.18 -8.01 0.34
CA HIS A 129 8.39 -8.43 -0.37
C HIS A 129 8.60 -9.94 -0.30
N ILE A 130 8.44 -10.54 0.88
CA ILE A 130 8.59 -11.99 1.05
C ILE A 130 7.51 -12.73 0.26
N ALA A 131 6.25 -12.32 0.38
CA ALA A 131 5.13 -12.95 -0.33
C ALA A 131 5.33 -12.86 -1.85
N PHE A 132 5.77 -11.70 -2.34
CA PHE A 132 6.02 -11.50 -3.76
C PHE A 132 7.21 -12.32 -4.26
N ASP A 133 8.31 -12.39 -3.51
CA ASP A 133 9.46 -13.26 -3.82
C ASP A 133 9.02 -14.73 -3.92
N ARG A 134 8.21 -15.21 -2.97
CA ARG A 134 7.67 -16.58 -3.00
C ARG A 134 6.72 -16.81 -4.17
N LEU A 135 5.86 -15.86 -4.51
CA LEU A 135 4.99 -15.96 -5.69
C LEU A 135 5.82 -16.04 -6.98
N GLN A 136 6.90 -15.26 -7.09
CA GLN A 136 7.81 -15.33 -8.23
C GLN A 136 8.56 -16.67 -8.29
N ALA A 137 9.01 -17.20 -7.16
CA ALA A 137 9.66 -18.50 -7.07
C ALA A 137 8.73 -19.66 -7.49
N LEU A 138 7.43 -19.51 -7.30
CA LEU A 138 6.40 -20.46 -7.75
C LEU A 138 6.02 -20.32 -9.23
N GLY A 139 6.63 -19.39 -9.97
CA GLY A 139 6.38 -19.19 -11.40
C GLY A 139 5.31 -18.13 -11.72
N PHE A 140 4.68 -17.52 -10.72
CA PHE A 140 3.78 -16.37 -10.91
C PHE A 140 4.59 -15.07 -11.06
N ARG A 141 5.44 -15.02 -12.10
CA ARG A 141 6.10 -13.78 -12.48
C ARG A 141 5.05 -12.81 -12.99
N SER A 142 5.08 -11.57 -12.48
CA SER A 142 4.29 -10.46 -13.03
C SER A 142 4.46 -10.49 -14.55
N THR A 143 3.37 -10.75 -15.25
CA THR A 143 3.35 -11.09 -16.68
C THR A 143 4.06 -10.03 -17.49
N ALA A 144 5.34 -10.27 -17.78
CA ALA A 144 5.96 -9.71 -18.96
C ALA A 144 5.31 -10.42 -20.16
N PRO A 145 4.93 -9.72 -21.24
CA PRO A 145 4.62 -10.41 -22.49
C PRO A 145 5.83 -11.31 -22.83
N PRO A 146 5.61 -12.50 -23.40
CA PRO A 146 6.71 -13.38 -23.77
C PRO A 146 7.68 -12.56 -24.62
N SER A 147 8.92 -12.43 -24.17
CA SER A 147 9.99 -11.95 -25.02
C SER A 147 9.96 -12.85 -26.25
N ARG A 148 9.81 -12.24 -27.44
CA ARG A 148 9.99 -12.96 -28.69
C ARG A 148 11.32 -13.68 -28.56
N THR A 149 11.25 -15.00 -28.61
CA THR A 149 12.39 -15.88 -28.79
C THR A 149 13.30 -15.25 -29.84
N SER A 150 14.47 -14.75 -29.45
CA SER A 150 15.52 -14.52 -30.44
C SER A 150 15.83 -15.89 -31.04
N PRO A 151 15.71 -16.08 -32.37
CA PRO A 151 16.01 -17.35 -32.96
C PRO A 151 17.48 -17.66 -32.71
N SER A 152 17.74 -18.85 -32.18
CA SER A 152 19.04 -19.45 -32.04
C SER A 152 19.85 -19.24 -33.32
N CYS A 153 20.94 -18.47 -33.27
CA CYS A 153 21.91 -18.43 -34.35
C CYS A 153 22.62 -19.79 -34.39
N SER A 154 22.11 -20.68 -35.24
CA SER A 154 22.79 -21.91 -35.67
C SER A 154 24.09 -21.50 -36.38
N CYS A 155 25.21 -21.56 -35.66
CA CYS A 155 26.53 -21.38 -36.25
C CYS A 155 26.89 -22.65 -37.01
N THR A 156 26.46 -22.75 -38.27
CA THR A 156 26.90 -23.78 -39.20
C THR A 156 28.37 -23.54 -39.49
N ARG A 157 29.22 -24.38 -38.90
CA ARG A 157 30.65 -24.48 -39.19
C ARG A 157 30.80 -25.01 -40.62
N ALA A 158 30.90 -24.10 -41.59
CA ALA A 158 31.30 -24.45 -42.96
C ALA A 158 32.82 -24.60 -43.00
N THR A 159 33.22 -25.81 -43.36
CA THR A 159 34.55 -26.26 -43.74
C THR A 159 35.02 -25.61 -45.03
N SER A 160 36.23 -25.04 -45.03
CA SER A 160 37.23 -25.09 -46.13
C SER A 160 38.40 -24.20 -45.80
#